data_AF-A0A8C0EKP7-F1
#
_entry.id   AF-A0A8C0EKP7-F1
#
_cell.length_a   1.000
_cell.length_b   1.000
_cell.length_c   1.000
_cell.angle_alpha   90.00
_cell.angle_beta   90.00
_cell.angle_gamma   90.00
#
_symmetry.space_group_name_H-M   'P 1'
#
loop_
_entity.id
_entity.type
_entity.pdbx_description
1 polymer ?
#
loop_
_entity_poly.entity_id
_entity_poly.type
_entity_poly.pdbx_seq_one_letter_code
_entity_poly.pdbx_strand_id
1 'polypeptide(L)'
;LQKMYGRITSPNFPNVYPNHKERIWNITVPKGYSVRIYFTHFNLELSYLCEYDYVKLSSGGRTLATLCGKDSTDTEEAPGNKTYISVDNNLMVVFRSDYSNEKPFTGFEAFYAAEGKRSVSLVDGGDMAVVGLVLPWALGVWLLV
;
A
#
# COMPACT_ATOMS: atom_id res chain seq x y z
N LEU A 1 18.68 1.72 9.21
CA LEU A 1 18.10 2.44 8.05
C LEU A 1 16.60 2.19 8.00
N GLN A 2 15.78 3.23 7.80
CA GLN A 2 14.36 3.05 7.41
C GLN A 2 14.30 2.57 5.95
N LYS A 3 13.45 1.59 5.65
CA LYS A 3 13.27 1.09 4.28
C LYS A 3 12.32 2.01 3.52
N MET A 4 12.75 2.45 2.33
CA MET A 4 11.95 3.32 1.46
C MET A 4 10.98 2.54 0.57
N TYR A 5 11.17 1.23 0.44
CA TYR A 5 10.26 0.35 -0.29
C TYR A 5 10.42 -1.07 0.25
N GLY A 6 9.47 -1.93 -0.09
CA GLY A 6 9.56 -3.33 0.26
C GLY A 6 8.40 -4.15 -0.26
N ARG A 7 8.52 -5.44 0.00
CA ARG A 7 7.54 -6.46 -0.33
C ARG A 7 7.06 -7.11 0.97
N ILE A 8 5.76 -7.30 1.10
CA ILE A 8 5.13 -8.04 2.21
C ILE A 8 4.21 -9.11 1.62
N THR A 9 4.10 -10.23 2.32
CA THR A 9 3.26 -11.34 1.90
C THR A 9 2.58 -11.97 3.10
N SER A 10 1.45 -12.64 2.86
CA SER A 10 0.90 -13.58 3.83
C SER A 10 1.93 -14.67 4.17
N PRO A 11 1.80 -15.34 5.35
CA PRO A 11 2.62 -16.51 5.65
C PRO A 11 2.47 -17.57 4.57
N ASN A 12 3.57 -18.26 4.25
CA ASN A 12 3.67 -19.35 3.26
C ASN A 12 3.45 -18.97 1.79
N PHE A 13 3.12 -17.72 1.47
CA PHE A 13 2.95 -17.27 0.08
C PHE A 13 4.13 -17.72 -0.82
N PRO A 14 3.89 -18.31 -2.01
CA PRO A 14 2.61 -18.39 -2.73
C PRO A 14 1.69 -19.56 -2.34
N ASN A 15 2.06 -20.34 -1.32
CA ASN A 15 1.22 -21.43 -0.81
C ASN A 15 0.12 -20.91 0.12
N VAL A 16 -0.79 -21.82 0.49
CA VAL A 16 -1.92 -21.55 1.38
C VAL A 16 -1.44 -21.01 2.74
N TYR A 17 -2.05 -19.92 3.21
CA TYR A 17 -1.74 -19.37 4.53
C TYR A 17 -2.35 -20.26 5.63
N PRO A 18 -1.74 -20.32 6.84
CA PRO A 18 -2.29 -21.12 7.93
C PRO A 18 -3.49 -20.41 8.58
N ASN A 19 -4.42 -21.21 9.13
CA ASN A 19 -5.47 -20.71 10.00
C ASN A 19 -4.87 -20.19 11.33
N HIS A 20 -5.63 -19.32 11.98
CA HIS A 20 -5.35 -18.74 13.29
C HIS A 20 -3.97 -18.08 13.34
N LYS A 21 -3.73 -17.21 12.35
CA LYS A 21 -2.48 -16.46 12.23
C LYS A 21 -2.74 -14.97 12.20
N GLU A 22 -1.87 -14.27 12.92
CA GLU A 22 -1.77 -12.83 12.87
C GLU A 22 -0.35 -12.41 12.47
N ARG A 23 -0.28 -11.43 11.57
CA ARG A 23 0.96 -10.76 11.18
C ARG A 23 0.73 -9.27 11.11
N ILE A 24 1.65 -8.52 11.73
CA ILE A 24 1.61 -7.06 11.79
C ILE A 24 2.89 -6.53 11.17
N TRP A 25 2.75 -5.64 10.18
CA TRP A 25 3.86 -4.88 9.61
C TRP A 25 3.67 -3.39 9.92
N ASN A 26 4.59 -2.85 10.70
CA ASN A 26 4.66 -1.41 11.00
C ASN A 26 5.65 -0.75 10.04
N ILE A 27 5.15 -0.25 8.92
CA ILE A 27 5.97 0.37 7.88
C ILE A 27 6.12 1.85 8.22
N THR A 28 7.36 2.29 8.46
CA THR A 28 7.67 3.71 8.73
C THR A 28 8.71 4.20 7.75
N VAL A 29 8.37 5.27 7.04
CA VAL A 29 9.25 6.00 6.12
C VAL A 29 9.69 7.33 6.76
N PRO A 30 10.71 8.01 6.22
CA PRO A 30 11.15 9.31 6.75
C PRO A 30 10.02 10.35 6.75
N LYS A 31 10.12 11.33 7.65
CA LYS A 31 9.21 12.48 7.67
C LYS A 31 9.27 13.22 6.33
N GLY A 32 8.13 13.74 5.88
CA GLY A 32 7.98 14.34 4.54
C GLY A 32 7.53 13.36 3.46
N TYR A 33 7.43 12.07 3.77
CA TYR A 33 6.88 11.04 2.89
C TYR A 33 5.58 10.45 3.47
N SER A 34 4.79 9.82 2.61
CA SER A 34 3.73 8.87 2.94
C SER A 34 4.11 7.49 2.39
N VAL A 35 3.44 6.44 2.87
CA VAL A 35 3.59 5.07 2.40
C VAL A 35 2.47 4.80 1.39
N ARG A 36 2.85 4.54 0.14
CA ARG A 36 1.97 4.02 -0.90
C ARG A 36 2.07 2.50 -0.93
N ILE A 37 0.95 1.79 -0.93
CA ILE A 37 0.88 0.32 -1.01
C ILE A 37 -0.13 -0.12 -2.08
N TYR A 38 0.19 -1.21 -2.77
CA TYR A 38 -0.70 -1.90 -3.70
C TYR A 38 -0.46 -3.41 -3.65
N PHE A 39 -1.47 -4.18 -4.07
CA PHE A 39 -1.44 -5.63 -4.07
C PHE A 39 -1.25 -6.14 -5.49
N THR A 40 -0.39 -7.14 -5.66
CA THR A 40 -0.16 -7.83 -6.94
C THR A 40 -0.84 -9.19 -6.99
N HIS A 41 -1.22 -9.71 -5.82
CA HIS A 41 -2.00 -10.92 -5.66
C HIS A 41 -2.84 -10.81 -4.39
N PHE A 42 -4.13 -11.15 -4.46
CA PHE A 42 -5.02 -11.20 -3.32
C PHE A 42 -6.05 -12.34 -3.45
N ASN A 43 -6.03 -13.25 -2.49
CA ASN A 43 -6.90 -14.41 -2.42
C ASN A 43 -7.06 -14.83 -0.95
N LEU A 44 -8.02 -14.22 -0.26
CA LEU A 44 -8.44 -14.52 1.11
C LEU A 44 -9.88 -15.04 1.10
N GLU A 45 -10.32 -15.61 2.22
CA GLU A 45 -11.73 -15.91 2.43
C GLU A 45 -12.57 -14.62 2.34
N LEU A 46 -13.76 -14.71 1.73
CA LEU A 46 -14.71 -13.60 1.68
C LEU A 46 -15.74 -13.78 2.79
N SER A 47 -15.97 -12.73 3.58
CA SER A 47 -17.05 -12.67 4.55
C SER A 47 -17.63 -11.27 4.68
N TYR A 48 -18.81 -11.15 5.30
CA TYR A 48 -19.47 -9.86 5.48
C TYR A 48 -18.57 -8.91 6.28
N LEU A 49 -18.30 -7.73 5.74
CA LEU A 49 -17.38 -6.73 6.32
C LEU A 49 -15.95 -7.25 6.61
N CYS A 50 -15.55 -8.37 5.98
CA CYS A 50 -14.25 -9.02 6.19
C CYS A 50 -13.97 -9.37 7.65
N GLU A 51 -14.95 -9.94 8.36
CA GLU A 51 -14.84 -10.23 9.78
C GLU A 51 -14.05 -11.51 10.13
N TYR A 52 -13.85 -12.41 9.15
CA TYR A 52 -13.09 -13.65 9.31
C TYR A 52 -11.62 -13.40 8.96
N ASP A 53 -11.27 -13.58 7.68
CA ASP A 53 -9.93 -13.38 7.17
C ASP A 53 -9.81 -12.03 6.50
N TYR A 54 -8.78 -11.27 6.86
CA TYR A 54 -8.61 -9.93 6.33
C TYR A 54 -7.18 -9.41 6.29
N VAL A 55 -6.99 -8.41 5.43
CA VAL A 55 -5.90 -7.45 5.52
C VAL A 55 -6.45 -6.08 5.89
N LYS A 56 -6.02 -5.54 7.03
CA LYS A 56 -6.42 -4.22 7.52
C LYS A 56 -5.27 -3.24 7.37
N LEU A 57 -5.58 -2.08 6.80
CA LEU A 57 -4.66 -0.97 6.60
C LEU A 57 -5.06 0.18 7.52
N SER A 58 -4.13 0.69 8.33
CA SER A 58 -4.38 1.79 9.25
C SER A 58 -3.24 2.81 9.24
N SER A 59 -3.57 4.09 9.34
CA SER A 59 -2.60 5.20 9.40
C SER A 59 -3.25 6.43 10.04
N GLY A 60 -2.47 7.25 10.74
CA GLY A 60 -2.98 8.47 11.39
C GLY A 60 -4.14 8.22 12.37
N GLY A 61 -4.14 7.07 13.06
CA GLY A 61 -5.17 6.71 14.04
C GLY A 61 -6.51 6.26 13.44
N ARG A 62 -6.61 6.05 12.13
CA ARG A 62 -7.83 5.56 11.46
C ARG A 62 -7.58 4.38 10.54
N THR A 63 -8.62 3.60 10.28
CA THR A 63 -8.61 2.54 9.27
C THR A 63 -8.77 3.15 7.88
N LEU A 64 -7.90 2.77 6.96
CA LEU A 64 -7.96 3.14 5.55
C LEU A 64 -8.78 2.13 4.74
N ALA A 65 -8.61 0.84 5.06
CA ALA A 65 -9.35 -0.26 4.44
C ALA A 65 -9.29 -1.53 5.30
N THR A 66 -10.32 -2.36 5.18
CA THR A 66 -10.33 -3.77 5.58
C THR A 66 -10.67 -4.57 4.33
N LEU A 67 -9.79 -5.49 3.94
CA LEU A 67 -9.81 -6.15 2.63
C LEU A 67 -9.92 -7.66 2.80
N CYS A 68 -10.73 -8.31 1.98
CA CYS A 68 -10.93 -9.76 1.95
C CYS A 68 -11.41 -10.20 0.54
N GLY A 69 -11.63 -11.50 0.35
CA GLY A 69 -12.02 -12.04 -0.95
C GLY A 69 -10.87 -12.19 -1.95
N LYS A 70 -11.20 -12.21 -3.25
CA LYS A 70 -10.27 -12.57 -4.32
C LYS A 70 -10.34 -11.58 -5.49
N ASP A 71 -9.19 -11.24 -6.07
CA ASP A 71 -9.12 -10.26 -7.18
C ASP A 71 -9.96 -10.65 -8.41
N SER A 72 -10.29 -11.93 -8.59
CA SER A 72 -11.06 -12.42 -9.75
C SER A 72 -12.58 -12.37 -9.59
N THR A 73 -13.11 -12.00 -8.41
CA THR A 73 -14.55 -12.13 -8.10
C THR A 73 -15.33 -10.83 -8.18
N ASP A 74 -14.71 -9.72 -8.60
CA ASP A 74 -15.32 -8.38 -8.69
C ASP A 74 -16.06 -7.94 -7.41
N THR A 75 -15.57 -8.42 -6.26
CA THR A 75 -16.07 -8.05 -4.94
C THR A 75 -15.45 -6.71 -4.53
N GLU A 76 -16.26 -5.75 -4.08
CA GLU A 76 -15.79 -4.42 -3.67
C GLU A 76 -14.77 -4.47 -2.51
N GLU A 77 -14.73 -5.57 -1.76
CA GLU A 77 -13.84 -5.79 -0.63
C GLU A 77 -12.40 -6.19 -1.03
N ALA A 78 -12.19 -6.72 -2.23
CA ALA A 78 -10.86 -7.05 -2.73
C ALA A 78 -10.13 -5.77 -3.18
N PRO A 79 -8.80 -5.68 -3.07
CA PRO A 79 -8.08 -4.47 -3.45
C PRO A 79 -8.13 -4.19 -4.95
N GLY A 80 -8.18 -5.23 -5.79
CA GLY A 80 -8.07 -5.08 -7.25
C GLY A 80 -6.85 -4.25 -7.63
N ASN A 81 -7.03 -3.28 -8.53
CA ASN A 81 -5.97 -2.36 -8.96
C ASN A 81 -5.82 -1.11 -8.07
N LYS A 82 -6.50 -1.07 -6.91
CA LYS A 82 -6.49 0.10 -6.03
C LYS A 82 -5.15 0.25 -5.32
N THR A 83 -4.70 1.49 -5.23
CA THR A 83 -3.58 1.89 -4.38
C THR A 83 -4.10 2.55 -3.11
N TYR A 84 -3.46 2.27 -1.97
CA TYR A 84 -3.72 2.95 -0.70
C TYR A 84 -2.52 3.80 -0.30
N ILE A 85 -2.78 4.98 0.25
CA ILE A 85 -1.74 5.93 0.69
C ILE A 85 -1.98 6.25 2.17
N SER A 86 -0.92 6.18 2.98
CA SER A 86 -0.97 6.53 4.39
C SER A 86 -1.16 8.04 4.61
N VAL A 87 -1.82 8.39 5.72
CA VAL A 87 -2.09 9.77 6.11
C VAL A 87 -0.79 10.49 6.50
N ASP A 88 0.07 9.77 7.22
CA ASP A 88 1.36 10.24 7.71
C ASP A 88 2.48 9.34 7.16
N ASN A 89 3.66 9.38 7.79
CA ASN A 89 4.81 8.58 7.38
C ASN A 89 4.78 7.14 7.95
N ASN A 90 3.64 6.68 8.46
CA ASN A 90 3.44 5.34 9.01
C ASN A 90 2.21 4.64 8.41
N LEU A 91 2.38 3.36 8.09
CA LEU A 91 1.31 2.47 7.70
C LEU A 91 1.41 1.18 8.50
N MET A 92 0.35 0.86 9.24
CA MET A 92 0.18 -0.45 9.86
C MET A 92 -0.62 -1.35 8.92
N VAL A 93 -0.06 -2.50 8.60
CA VAL A 93 -0.73 -3.58 7.86
C VAL A 93 -0.92 -4.75 8.81
N VAL A 94 -2.16 -5.20 8.98
CA VAL A 94 -2.49 -6.39 9.78
C VAL A 94 -3.11 -7.43 8.88
N PHE A 95 -2.52 -8.61 8.80
CA PHE A 95 -3.14 -9.81 8.27
C PHE A 95 -3.64 -10.67 9.42
N ARG A 96 -4.90 -11.09 9.36
CA ARG A 96 -5.48 -12.04 10.29
C ARG A 96 -6.23 -13.14 9.53
N SER A 97 -6.03 -14.38 9.95
CA SER A 97 -6.88 -15.52 9.61
C SER A 97 -7.58 -16.08 10.84
N ASP A 98 -8.82 -16.52 10.69
CA ASP A 98 -9.65 -17.12 11.72
C ASP A 98 -9.31 -18.62 11.92
N TYR A 99 -10.15 -19.38 12.62
CA TYR A 99 -9.86 -20.79 12.91
C TYR A 99 -10.08 -21.75 11.73
N SER A 100 -10.83 -21.36 10.70
CA SER A 100 -11.31 -22.25 9.65
C SER A 100 -11.18 -21.64 8.27
N ASN A 101 -10.55 -22.40 7.38
CA ASN A 101 -10.64 -22.13 5.96
C ASN A 101 -11.46 -23.24 5.31
N GLU A 102 -12.64 -22.90 4.79
CA GLU A 102 -13.44 -23.87 4.03
C GLU A 102 -12.75 -24.28 2.71
N LYS A 103 -11.86 -23.41 2.20
CA LYS A 103 -11.16 -23.57 0.91
C LYS A 103 -9.68 -23.18 1.03
N PRO A 104 -8.79 -23.71 0.18
CA PRO A 104 -7.39 -23.29 0.15
C PRO A 104 -7.25 -21.89 -0.45
N PHE A 105 -6.85 -20.93 0.37
CA PHE A 105 -6.59 -19.55 -0.04
C PHE A 105 -5.09 -19.23 0.01
N THR A 106 -4.55 -18.69 -1.09
CA THR A 106 -3.10 -18.48 -1.26
C THR A 106 -2.59 -17.19 -0.63
N GLY A 107 -3.49 -16.36 -0.10
CA GLY A 107 -3.15 -15.17 0.66
C GLY A 107 -2.87 -13.97 -0.24
N PHE A 108 -1.83 -13.20 0.09
CA PHE A 108 -1.55 -11.96 -0.63
C PHE A 108 -0.06 -11.70 -0.84
N GLU A 109 0.22 -10.89 -1.86
CA GLU A 109 1.49 -10.21 -2.08
C GLU A 109 1.21 -8.72 -2.28
N ALA A 110 1.95 -7.88 -1.55
CA ALA A 110 1.88 -6.44 -1.66
C ALA A 110 3.26 -5.81 -1.71
N PHE A 111 3.33 -4.68 -2.40
CA PHE A 111 4.52 -3.85 -2.48
C PHE A 111 4.21 -2.47 -1.94
N TYR A 112 5.13 -1.91 -1.18
CA TYR A 112 5.04 -0.55 -0.67
C TYR A 112 6.25 0.28 -1.07
N ALA A 113 6.05 1.59 -1.18
CA ALA A 113 7.11 2.57 -1.39
C ALA A 113 6.79 3.89 -0.69
N ALA A 114 7.83 4.62 -0.31
CA ALA A 114 7.73 5.99 0.14
C ALA A 114 7.39 6.90 -1.03
N GLU A 115 6.34 7.70 -0.87
CA GLU A 115 5.89 8.72 -1.82
C GLU A 115 6.08 10.09 -1.18
N GLY A 116 6.82 10.98 -1.86
CA GLY A 116 7.09 12.32 -1.34
C GLY A 116 5.80 13.13 -1.25
N LYS A 117 5.59 13.84 -0.14
CA LYS A 117 4.47 14.79 -0.03
C LYS A 117 4.70 15.90 -1.05
N ARG A 118 3.79 16.08 -2.00
CA ARG A 118 3.82 17.25 -2.91
C ARG A 118 3.70 18.51 -2.07
N SER A 119 4.80 19.22 -1.87
CA SER A 119 4.77 20.60 -1.39
C SER A 119 4.35 21.48 -2.55
N VAL A 120 3.07 21.89 -2.58
CA VAL A 120 2.67 23.04 -3.38
C VAL A 120 3.12 24.26 -2.60
N SER A 121 4.26 24.81 -2.98
CA SER A 121 4.67 26.13 -2.52
C SER A 121 3.72 27.13 -3.18
N LEU A 122 2.78 27.70 -2.43
CA LEU A 122 2.03 28.87 -2.90
C LEU A 122 3.06 29.99 -3.07
N VAL A 123 3.42 30.27 -4.31
CA VAL A 123 4.17 31.48 -4.64
C VAL A 123 3.15 32.61 -4.48
N ASP A 124 3.34 33.48 -3.49
CA ASP A 124 2.53 34.69 -3.35
C ASP A 124 2.63 35.47 -4.67
N GLY A 125 1.53 35.47 -5.43
CA GLY A 125 1.47 36.08 -6.76
C GLY A 125 1.08 35.13 -7.90
N GLY A 126 -0.12 34.55 -7.83
CA GLY A 126 -1.00 34.47 -9.00
C GLY A 126 -0.70 33.51 -10.16
N ASP A 127 0.36 32.71 -10.18
CA ASP A 127 0.56 31.71 -11.25
C ASP A 127 0.83 30.30 -10.70
N MET A 128 -0.06 29.36 -11.06
CA MET A 128 0.12 27.94 -10.75
C MET A 128 1.18 27.32 -11.67
N ALA A 129 2.44 27.31 -11.25
CA ALA A 129 3.42 26.42 -11.86
C ALA A 129 3.28 25.02 -11.25
N VAL A 130 2.79 24.06 -12.04
CA VAL A 130 3.00 22.64 -11.72
C VAL A 130 4.50 22.41 -11.83
N VAL A 131 5.20 22.34 -10.70
CA VAL A 131 6.63 22.00 -10.68
C VAL A 131 6.74 20.52 -11.01
N GLY A 132 6.65 20.23 -12.31
CA GLY A 132 6.92 18.94 -12.90
C GLY A 132 8.36 18.56 -12.62
N LEU A 133 8.57 17.27 -12.35
CA LEU A 133 9.87 16.62 -12.28
C LEU A 133 10.83 17.21 -13.30
N VAL A 134 11.83 17.95 -12.84
CA VAL A 134 13.02 18.22 -13.65
C VAL A 134 13.73 16.89 -13.78
N LEU A 135 13.47 16.17 -14.87
CA LEU A 135 14.25 14.99 -15.24
C LEU A 135 15.70 15.45 -15.46
N PRO A 136 16.73 14.76 -14.93
CA PRO A 136 18.12 15.25 -14.93
C PRO A 136 18.82 15.35 -16.30
N TRP A 137 18.11 15.37 -17.41
CA TRP A 137 18.69 15.39 -18.76
C TRP A 137 18.23 16.55 -19.64
N ALA A 138 17.43 17.49 -19.12
CA ALA A 138 16.84 18.57 -19.91
C ALA A 138 17.50 19.96 -19.73
N LEU A 139 18.82 20.03 -19.57
CA LEU A 139 19.58 21.27 -19.75
C LEU A 139 20.78 21.01 -20.65
N GLY A 140 20.54 21.13 -21.96
CA GLY A 140 21.56 21.19 -22.99
C GLY A 140 21.24 22.32 -23.95
N VAL A 141 21.64 23.55 -23.60
CA VAL A 141 21.61 24.73 -24.48
C VAL A 141 22.96 25.45 -24.36
N TRP A 142 23.74 25.35 -25.44
CA TRP A 142 24.62 26.34 -26.09
C TRP A 142 25.51 27.27 -25.23
N LEU A 143 26.85 27.14 -25.36
CA LEU A 143 27.76 28.05 -26.10
C LEU A 143 29.26 27.75 -25.82
N LEU A 144 30.11 28.12 -26.80
CA LEU A 144 31.59 28.19 -26.90
C LEU A 144 32.19 26.97 -27.61
N VAL A 145 32.74 27.07 -28.82
CA VAL A 145 33.51 28.15 -29.49
C VAL A 145 32.88 28.58 -30.82
#